data_AF-A0A935XYM7-F1
#
_entry.id   AF-A0A935XYM7-F1
#
_cell.length_a   1.000
_cell.length_b   1.000
_cell.length_c   1.000
_cell.angle_alpha   90.00
_cell.angle_beta   90.00
_cell.angle_gamma   90.00
#
_symmetry.space_group_name_H-M   'P 1'
#
loop_
_entity.id
_entity.type
_entity.pdbx_description
1 polymer ?
#
loop_
_entity_poly.entity_id
_entity_poly.type
_entity_poly.pdbx_seq_one_letter_code
_entity_poly.pdbx_strand_id
1 'polypeptide(L)'
;MDTFICDNGGFENGFQYYTGSSGFFEAGSKTCTPTQNGYPIVWIPRSLPTANRFEIVYGGTDPLVGIPRTKFGSSSLMLNNRYGHLDLCDGDKDANRIQKRFRVTEENRHFAVWFAAILENPDGHGDSQPWFSISCDLVPEQTLCFDADMLECDNIRTDTLCNF
;
A
#
# COMPACT_ATOMS: atom_id res chain seq x y z
N MET A 1 -0.16 -19.33 10.13
CA MET A 1 -0.16 -19.58 11.59
C MET A 1 -0.34 -18.23 12.24
N ASP A 2 -1.35 -18.05 13.10
CA ASP A 2 -1.63 -16.76 13.73
C ASP A 2 -0.61 -16.46 14.84
N THR A 3 -0.11 -15.23 14.89
CA THR A 3 0.98 -14.81 15.80
C THR A 3 0.44 -14.09 17.03
N PHE A 4 1.18 -14.07 18.14
CA PHE A 4 0.87 -13.19 19.28
C PHE A 4 1.60 -11.83 19.23
N ILE A 5 2.30 -11.53 18.14
CA ILE A 5 3.25 -10.41 18.07
C ILE A 5 2.56 -9.14 17.57
N CYS A 6 2.52 -8.13 18.44
CA CYS A 6 2.36 -6.73 18.06
C CYS A 6 3.71 -6.19 17.61
N ASP A 7 3.85 -5.89 16.32
CA ASP A 7 5.12 -5.37 15.84
C ASP A 7 5.20 -3.86 16.14
N ASN A 8 6.20 -3.44 16.91
CA ASN A 8 6.58 -2.03 17.04
C ASN A 8 7.35 -1.60 15.79
N GLY A 9 6.60 -1.33 14.71
CA GLY A 9 7.17 -0.96 13.40
C GLY A 9 6.90 -1.97 12.28
N GLY A 10 6.25 -3.10 12.56
CA GLY A 10 5.77 -4.06 11.54
C GLY A 10 6.84 -4.94 10.89
N PHE A 11 7.99 -4.35 10.57
CA PHE A 11 8.83 -4.86 9.48
C PHE A 11 10.30 -5.08 9.88
N GLU A 12 10.63 -4.94 11.16
CA GLU A 12 12.00 -5.17 11.67
C GLU A 12 12.47 -6.61 11.45
N ASN A 13 11.54 -7.57 11.45
CA ASN A 13 11.82 -8.99 11.17
C ASN A 13 11.50 -9.38 9.73
N GLY A 14 11.45 -8.42 8.81
CA GLY A 14 11.09 -8.73 7.43
C GLY A 14 9.57 -8.76 7.19
N PHE A 15 9.18 -9.55 6.19
CA PHE A 15 7.78 -9.91 5.92
C PHE A 15 7.30 -11.09 6.76
N GLN A 16 7.92 -11.35 7.91
CA GLN A 16 7.56 -12.48 8.77
C GLN A 16 6.09 -12.36 9.17
N TYR A 17 5.29 -13.38 8.85
CA TYR A 17 3.84 -13.45 9.11
C TYR A 17 2.94 -12.56 8.25
N TYR A 18 3.49 -11.99 7.19
CA TYR A 18 2.71 -11.28 6.18
C TYR A 18 2.47 -12.18 4.96
N THR A 19 1.34 -11.96 4.31
CA THR A 19 1.05 -12.50 2.98
C THR A 19 0.84 -11.36 2.00
N GLY A 20 1.43 -11.48 0.81
CA GLY A 20 1.29 -10.52 -0.28
C GLY A 20 0.39 -11.09 -1.37
N SER A 21 -0.40 -10.22 -1.97
CA SER A 21 -1.17 -10.54 -3.18
C SER A 21 -1.25 -9.31 -4.08
N SER A 22 -1.38 -9.54 -5.38
CA SER A 22 -1.61 -8.47 -6.33
C SER A 22 -2.77 -8.76 -7.28
N GLY A 23 -3.27 -7.73 -7.93
CA GLY A 23 -4.23 -7.85 -9.00
C GLY A 23 -4.06 -6.71 -10.00
N PHE A 24 -4.60 -6.90 -11.19
CA PHE A 24 -4.68 -5.83 -12.18
C PHE A 24 -5.99 -5.09 -11.99
N PHE A 25 -5.95 -3.76 -11.93
CA PHE A 25 -7.14 -2.92 -11.83
C PHE A 25 -7.23 -1.98 -13.03
N GLU A 26 -8.45 -1.67 -13.45
CA GLU A 26 -8.73 -0.66 -14.48
C GLU A 26 -9.40 0.56 -13.86
N ALA A 27 -10.16 0.35 -12.77
CA ALA A 27 -10.80 1.41 -12.04
C ALA A 27 -10.71 1.23 -10.51
N GLY A 28 -10.35 2.31 -9.81
CA GLY A 28 -10.59 2.49 -8.38
C GLY A 28 -12.08 2.54 -8.01
N SER A 29 -12.39 2.61 -6.71
CA SER A 29 -13.76 2.69 -6.22
C SER A 29 -13.85 3.37 -4.86
N LYS A 30 -14.94 4.11 -4.63
CA LYS A 30 -15.32 4.68 -3.33
C LYS A 30 -15.72 3.62 -2.29
N THR A 31 -15.83 2.35 -2.69
CA THR A 31 -16.28 1.23 -1.84
C THR A 31 -15.18 0.27 -1.43
N CYS A 32 -13.91 0.68 -1.50
CA CYS A 32 -12.78 -0.21 -1.20
C CYS A 32 -12.63 -1.45 -2.09
N THR A 33 -13.15 -1.38 -3.30
CA THR A 33 -13.13 -2.53 -4.21
C THR A 33 -12.59 -2.08 -5.56
N PRO A 34 -11.27 -2.24 -5.81
CA PRO A 34 -10.75 -2.04 -7.15
C PRO A 34 -11.43 -3.00 -8.13
N THR A 35 -11.62 -2.56 -9.37
CA THR A 35 -12.33 -3.33 -10.39
C THR A 35 -11.53 -3.47 -11.68
N GLN A 36 -11.81 -4.55 -12.40
CA GLN A 36 -11.33 -4.86 -13.74
C GLN A 36 -12.53 -5.31 -14.58
N ASN A 37 -12.77 -4.69 -15.72
CA ASN A 37 -13.93 -4.91 -16.59
C ASN A 37 -15.28 -4.83 -15.84
N GLY A 38 -15.38 -3.93 -14.85
CA GLY A 38 -16.58 -3.74 -14.03
C GLY A 38 -16.80 -4.79 -12.93
N TYR A 39 -15.88 -5.74 -12.76
CA TYR A 39 -15.92 -6.76 -11.69
C TYR A 39 -14.81 -6.52 -10.66
N PRO A 40 -14.99 -6.92 -9.38
CA PRO A 40 -13.92 -6.87 -8.40
C PRO A 40 -12.67 -7.61 -8.90
N ILE A 41 -11.48 -7.03 -8.69
CA ILE A 41 -10.23 -7.67 -9.12
C ILE A 41 -10.02 -9.02 -8.43
N VAL A 42 -9.36 -9.94 -9.14
CA VAL A 42 -8.91 -11.21 -8.57
C VAL A 42 -7.52 -11.02 -7.93
N TRP A 43 -7.41 -11.33 -6.66
CA TRP A 43 -6.15 -11.28 -5.93
C TRP A 43 -5.33 -12.56 -6.14
N ILE A 44 -4.14 -12.41 -6.71
CA ILE A 44 -3.17 -13.46 -6.98
C ILE A 44 -2.07 -13.41 -5.91
N PRO A 45 -1.80 -14.51 -5.18
CA PRO A 45 -0.71 -14.54 -4.19
C PRO A 45 0.66 -14.21 -4.81
N ARG A 46 1.50 -13.49 -4.06
CA ARG A 46 2.87 -13.12 -4.46
C ARG A 46 3.88 -13.50 -3.38
N SER A 47 5.10 -13.81 -3.82
CA SER A 47 6.24 -13.95 -2.92
C SER A 47 6.59 -12.61 -2.26
N LEU A 48 7.12 -12.66 -1.05
CA LEU A 48 7.61 -11.51 -0.33
C LEU A 48 9.09 -11.73 0.02
N PRO A 49 9.99 -10.75 -0.19
CA PRO A 49 9.75 -9.45 -0.84
C PRO A 49 9.50 -9.57 -2.35
N THR A 50 8.96 -8.52 -2.97
CA THR A 50 8.99 -8.35 -4.43
C THR A 50 9.35 -6.91 -4.77
N ALA A 51 10.36 -6.74 -5.61
CA ALA A 51 10.86 -5.42 -6.01
C ALA A 51 9.74 -4.54 -6.58
N ASN A 52 9.75 -3.26 -6.23
CA ASN A 52 8.79 -2.23 -6.59
C ASN A 52 7.31 -2.53 -6.23
N ARG A 53 7.05 -3.58 -5.44
CA ARG A 53 5.70 -3.95 -4.97
C ARG A 53 5.63 -3.99 -3.44
N PHE A 54 6.49 -4.81 -2.84
CA PHE A 54 6.53 -5.08 -1.42
C PHE A 54 8.00 -5.04 -0.98
N GLU A 55 8.46 -3.87 -0.55
CA GLU A 55 9.83 -3.70 -0.07
C GLU A 55 9.86 -3.17 1.35
N ILE A 56 10.90 -3.59 2.05
CA ILE A 56 11.22 -2.99 3.33
C ILE A 56 12.15 -1.85 3.06
N VAL A 57 11.73 -0.66 3.46
CA VAL A 57 12.56 0.53 3.39
C VAL A 57 13.12 0.80 4.78
N TYR A 58 14.39 1.12 4.81
CA TYR A 58 15.10 1.50 6.02
C TYR A 58 15.09 3.02 6.18
N GLY A 59 15.63 3.52 7.29
CA GLY A 59 15.68 4.94 7.60
C GLY A 59 16.21 5.85 6.47
N GLY A 60 15.99 7.15 6.63
CA GLY A 60 16.26 8.16 5.61
C GLY A 60 15.00 8.91 5.20
N THR A 61 15.10 9.69 4.14
CA THR A 61 14.03 10.57 3.66
C THR A 61 13.43 10.02 2.37
N ASP A 62 12.10 10.05 2.26
CA ASP A 62 11.41 9.74 1.03
C ASP A 62 11.79 10.76 -0.05
N PRO A 63 12.34 10.33 -1.19
CA PRO A 63 12.89 11.23 -2.19
C PRO A 63 11.81 12.05 -2.91
N LEU A 64 10.53 11.63 -2.85
CA LEU A 64 9.43 12.28 -3.54
C LEU A 64 8.77 13.34 -2.68
N VAL A 65 8.46 13.01 -1.42
CA VAL A 65 7.71 13.92 -0.51
C VAL A 65 8.58 14.55 0.58
N GLY A 66 9.80 14.10 0.78
CA GLY A 66 10.73 14.70 1.75
C GLY A 66 10.43 14.35 3.22
N ILE A 67 9.59 13.35 3.49
CA ILE A 67 9.28 12.90 4.86
C ILE A 67 10.15 11.71 5.26
N PRO A 68 10.40 11.46 6.57
CA PRO A 68 11.11 10.26 7.00
C PRO A 68 10.42 8.98 6.52
N ARG A 69 11.17 8.04 5.93
CA ARG A 69 10.65 6.74 5.48
C ARG A 69 10.19 5.86 6.65
N THR A 70 10.77 6.04 7.82
CA THR A 70 10.48 5.28 9.04
C THR A 70 10.06 6.22 10.15
N LYS A 71 8.84 6.05 10.68
CA LYS A 71 8.35 6.82 11.83
C LYS A 71 8.68 6.14 13.16
N PHE A 72 8.59 4.81 13.20
CA PHE A 72 8.91 3.97 14.35
C PHE A 72 9.91 2.89 13.91
N GLY A 73 10.77 2.47 14.82
CA GLY A 73 11.78 1.45 14.52
C GLY A 73 12.83 1.92 13.52
N SER A 74 13.44 0.95 12.83
CA SER A 74 14.47 1.15 11.81
C SER A 74 13.98 0.83 10.39
N SER A 75 12.78 0.26 10.27
CA SER A 75 12.20 -0.28 9.03
C SER A 75 10.72 0.08 8.87
N SER A 76 10.27 0.24 7.63
CA SER A 76 8.85 0.35 7.27
C SER A 76 8.56 -0.39 5.96
N LEU A 77 7.28 -0.55 5.64
CA LEU A 77 6.84 -1.12 4.37
C LEU A 77 6.64 -0.03 3.34
N MET A 78 7.27 -0.21 2.18
CA MET A 78 6.82 0.40 0.93
C MET A 78 5.86 -0.56 0.24
N LEU A 79 4.62 -0.10 0.07
CA LEU A 79 3.58 -0.79 -0.68
C LEU A 79 3.24 0.03 -1.92
N ASN A 80 3.40 -0.58 -3.09
CA ASN A 80 3.46 0.11 -4.38
C ASN A 80 4.68 1.05 -4.49
N ASN A 81 5.28 1.08 -5.68
CA ASN A 81 6.27 2.07 -6.07
C ASN A 81 5.72 2.78 -7.31
N ARG A 82 6.12 4.04 -7.49
CA ARG A 82 5.93 4.76 -8.75
C ARG A 82 6.59 4.05 -9.94
N TYR A 83 7.66 3.31 -9.68
CA TYR A 83 8.35 2.51 -10.70
C TYR A 83 7.67 1.15 -10.83
N GLY A 84 7.61 0.64 -12.06
CA GLY A 84 7.06 -0.66 -12.31
C GLY A 84 7.96 -1.80 -11.85
N HIS A 85 7.35 -2.97 -11.71
CA HIS A 85 8.00 -4.19 -11.23
C HIS A 85 8.41 -5.14 -12.37
N LEU A 86 7.95 -4.88 -13.60
CA LEU A 86 8.38 -5.58 -14.83
C LEU A 86 9.22 -4.65 -15.71
N ASP A 87 8.74 -3.43 -15.92
CA ASP A 87 9.45 -2.35 -16.59
C ASP A 87 9.50 -1.14 -15.64
N LEU A 88 10.64 -0.47 -15.56
CA LEU A 88 10.91 0.60 -14.61
C LEU A 88 9.88 1.74 -14.71
N CYS A 89 9.46 2.08 -15.93
CA CYS A 89 8.55 3.18 -16.19
C CYS A 89 7.11 2.73 -16.44
N ASP A 90 6.79 1.45 -16.17
CA ASP A 90 5.46 0.87 -16.35
C ASP A 90 4.90 0.38 -15.02
N GLY A 91 4.55 1.34 -14.16
CA GLY A 91 3.92 1.10 -12.85
C GLY A 91 2.40 1.07 -12.89
N ASP A 92 1.78 1.16 -14.07
CA ASP A 92 0.34 1.39 -14.17
C ASP A 92 -0.48 0.15 -13.76
N LYS A 93 -1.70 0.41 -13.27
CA LYS A 93 -2.78 -0.59 -13.10
C LYS A 93 -2.49 -1.78 -12.17
N ASP A 94 -1.45 -1.71 -11.35
CA ASP A 94 -1.10 -2.74 -10.38
C ASP A 94 -1.67 -2.41 -8.98
N ALA A 95 -2.53 -3.29 -8.47
CA ALA A 95 -3.04 -3.21 -7.10
C ALA A 95 -2.27 -4.19 -6.22
N ASN A 96 -1.55 -3.68 -5.22
CA ASN A 96 -0.83 -4.51 -4.24
C ASN A 96 -1.55 -4.50 -2.88
N ARG A 97 -1.63 -5.68 -2.26
CA ARG A 97 -2.22 -5.88 -0.94
C ARG A 97 -1.29 -6.70 -0.06
N ILE A 98 -1.10 -6.21 1.16
CA ILE A 98 -0.45 -6.96 2.23
C ILE A 98 -1.46 -7.26 3.32
N GLN A 99 -1.36 -8.46 3.91
CA GLN A 99 -2.22 -8.88 5.01
C GLN A 99 -1.37 -9.50 6.12
N LYS A 100 -1.68 -9.17 7.37
CA LYS A 100 -1.17 -9.84 8.56
C LYS A 100 -2.34 -10.37 9.38
N ARG A 101 -2.17 -11.56 9.95
CA ARG A 101 -3.08 -12.14 10.93
C ARG A 101 -2.37 -12.33 12.25
N PHE A 102 -2.99 -11.91 13.33
CA PHE A 102 -2.48 -12.07 14.69
C PHE A 102 -3.63 -12.37 15.64
N ARG A 103 -3.29 -13.02 16.77
CA ARG A 103 -4.22 -13.35 17.84
C ARG A 103 -4.45 -12.14 18.71
N VAL A 104 -5.73 -11.85 18.97
CA VAL A 104 -6.13 -10.80 19.90
C VAL A 104 -6.22 -11.39 21.31
N THR A 105 -5.53 -10.76 22.25
CA THR A 105 -5.56 -10.97 23.69
C THR A 105 -6.09 -9.70 24.37
N GLU A 106 -6.35 -9.77 25.67
CA GLU A 106 -6.76 -8.57 26.41
C GLU A 106 -5.72 -7.44 26.33
N GLU A 107 -4.44 -7.82 26.34
CA GLU A 107 -3.31 -6.88 26.32
C GLU A 107 -3.14 -6.18 24.98
N ASN A 108 -3.41 -6.86 23.86
CA ASN A 108 -3.21 -6.32 22.52
C ASN A 108 -4.49 -5.93 21.76
N ARG A 109 -5.64 -5.92 22.46
CA ARG A 109 -6.95 -5.55 21.88
C ARG A 109 -7.00 -4.14 21.31
N HIS A 110 -6.07 -3.28 21.72
CA HIS A 110 -5.89 -1.95 21.17
C HIS A 110 -4.60 -1.91 20.37
N PHE A 111 -4.71 -1.62 19.08
CA PHE A 111 -3.57 -1.42 18.20
C PHE A 111 -3.81 -0.22 17.28
N ALA A 112 -2.73 0.34 16.77
CA ALA A 112 -2.76 1.47 15.85
C ALA A 112 -1.97 1.12 14.59
N VAL A 113 -2.49 1.51 13.44
CA VAL A 113 -1.78 1.43 12.15
C VAL A 113 -1.37 2.84 11.77
N TRP A 114 -0.07 3.03 11.52
CA TRP A 114 0.48 4.29 11.04
C TRP A 114 0.97 4.10 9.62
N PHE A 115 0.56 5.01 8.74
CA PHE A 115 0.94 4.99 7.33
C PHE A 115 1.14 6.41 6.83
N ALA A 116 1.91 6.53 5.76
CA ALA A 116 1.92 7.68 4.88
C ALA A 116 1.60 7.16 3.48
N ALA A 117 0.69 7.82 2.77
CA ALA A 117 0.35 7.48 1.40
C ALA A 117 0.80 8.62 0.49
N ILE A 118 1.46 8.25 -0.61
CA ILE A 118 1.68 9.14 -1.74
C ILE A 118 0.70 8.68 -2.80
N LEU A 119 -0.13 9.61 -3.26
CA LEU A 119 -1.20 9.35 -4.22
C LEU A 119 -0.85 10.14 -5.48
N GLU A 120 -0.66 9.43 -6.59
CA GLU A 120 -0.31 10.01 -7.89
C GLU A 120 -1.55 10.07 -8.78
N ASN A 121 -1.74 11.19 -9.46
CA ASN A 121 -2.75 11.37 -10.50
C ASN A 121 -2.06 11.80 -11.81
N PRO A 122 -1.46 10.88 -12.56
CA PRO A 122 -0.74 11.21 -13.79
C PRO A 122 -1.69 11.68 -14.90
N ASP A 123 -1.21 12.59 -15.76
CA ASP A 123 -1.99 13.12 -16.87
C ASP A 123 -2.38 12.00 -17.85
N GLY A 124 -3.65 11.93 -18.24
CA GLY A 124 -4.16 10.92 -19.18
C GLY A 124 -4.54 9.57 -18.54
N HIS A 125 -4.44 9.44 -17.23
CA HIS A 125 -5.13 8.36 -16.51
C HIS A 125 -6.63 8.63 -16.49
N GLY A 126 -7.42 7.67 -16.98
CA GLY A 126 -8.88 7.77 -17.01
C GLY A 126 -9.48 7.66 -15.61
N ASP A 127 -9.60 8.79 -14.92
CA ASP A 127 -10.53 9.10 -13.82
C ASP A 127 -10.90 7.95 -12.89
N SER A 128 -9.90 7.27 -12.35
CA SER A 128 -10.08 6.54 -11.10
C SER A 128 -8.82 6.70 -10.28
N GLN A 129 -8.93 7.64 -9.37
CA GLN A 129 -7.86 8.08 -8.51
C GLN A 129 -7.30 6.92 -7.66
N PRO A 130 -6.03 7.01 -7.23
CA PRO A 130 -5.40 5.95 -6.48
C PRO A 130 -6.19 5.69 -5.19
N TRP A 131 -6.57 4.43 -5.06
CA TRP A 131 -7.31 3.93 -3.93
C TRP A 131 -6.34 3.32 -2.92
N PHE A 132 -6.49 3.70 -1.66
CA PHE A 132 -5.83 3.04 -0.54
C PHE A 132 -6.88 2.56 0.46
N SER A 133 -6.69 1.38 1.05
CA SER A 133 -7.54 0.95 2.14
C SER A 133 -6.82 0.23 3.25
N ILE A 134 -7.42 0.33 4.43
CA ILE A 134 -7.08 -0.45 5.60
C ILE A 134 -8.38 -1.04 6.11
N SER A 135 -8.43 -2.36 6.23
CA SER A 135 -9.57 -3.08 6.80
C SER A 135 -9.13 -3.93 7.99
N CYS A 136 -10.06 -4.09 8.93
CA CYS A 136 -9.96 -5.02 10.05
C CYS A 136 -11.11 -6.02 9.93
N ASP A 137 -10.82 -7.32 9.91
CA ASP A 137 -11.81 -8.37 9.70
C ASP A 137 -12.84 -8.45 10.84
N LEU A 138 -12.44 -8.11 12.07
CA LEU A 138 -13.32 -8.08 13.24
C LEU A 138 -14.20 -6.82 13.32
N VAL A 139 -13.92 -5.80 12.52
CA VAL A 139 -14.60 -4.50 12.53
C VAL A 139 -14.74 -3.98 11.08
N PRO A 140 -15.39 -4.73 10.18
CA PRO A 140 -15.42 -4.43 8.75
C PRO A 140 -16.09 -3.08 8.42
N GLU A 141 -16.97 -2.60 9.29
CA GLU A 141 -17.65 -1.31 9.18
C GLU A 141 -16.71 -0.11 9.38
N GLN A 142 -15.51 -0.32 9.94
CA GLN A 142 -14.48 0.71 10.10
C GLN A 142 -13.38 0.61 9.03
N THR A 143 -13.68 -0.04 7.89
CA THR A 143 -12.76 -0.04 6.75
C THR A 143 -12.51 1.39 6.29
N LEU A 144 -11.25 1.82 6.38
CA LEU A 144 -10.82 3.09 5.83
C LEU A 144 -10.66 2.92 4.33
N CYS A 145 -11.46 3.65 3.56
CA CYS A 145 -11.29 3.82 2.11
C CYS A 145 -10.81 5.23 1.85
N PHE A 146 -9.65 5.36 1.24
CA PHE A 146 -9.11 6.64 0.82
C PHE A 146 -9.15 6.73 -0.70
N ASP A 147 -9.83 7.76 -1.19
CA ASP A 147 -9.92 8.11 -2.60
C ASP A 147 -9.15 9.42 -2.77
N ALA A 148 -8.15 9.45 -3.64
CA ALA A 148 -7.38 10.67 -3.83
C ALA A 148 -8.21 11.80 -4.44
N ASP A 149 -9.40 11.54 -5.02
CA ASP A 149 -10.35 12.60 -5.42
C ASP A 149 -10.75 13.48 -4.22
N MET A 150 -10.63 12.95 -3.00
CA MET A 150 -10.88 13.69 -1.76
C MET A 150 -9.74 14.66 -1.40
N LEU A 151 -8.57 14.50 -2.00
CA LEU A 151 -7.44 15.40 -1.87
C LEU A 151 -7.36 16.25 -3.13
N GLU A 152 -7.48 17.57 -2.97
CA GLU A 152 -7.12 18.55 -4.01
C GLU A 152 -5.58 18.51 -4.21
N CYS A 153 -5.09 17.47 -4.90
CA CYS A 153 -3.66 17.22 -5.09
C CYS A 153 -3.10 18.15 -6.18
N ASP A 154 -2.66 19.34 -5.79
CA ASP A 154 -2.13 20.34 -6.75
C ASP A 154 -0.62 20.24 -7.01
N ASN A 155 0.09 19.30 -6.38
CA ASN A 155 1.55 19.24 -6.44
C ASN A 155 2.05 18.29 -7.54
N ILE A 156 2.40 18.86 -8.69
CA ILE A 156 3.16 18.16 -9.73
C ILE A 156 4.58 17.91 -9.21
N ARG A 157 5.01 16.64 -9.19
CA ARG A 157 6.37 16.23 -8.84
C ARG A 157 7.08 15.73 -10.09
N THR A 158 8.15 16.41 -10.50
CA THR A 158 8.95 15.99 -11.66
C THR A 158 9.81 14.78 -11.30
N ASP A 159 9.79 13.76 -12.16
CA ASP A 159 10.68 12.60 -12.07
C ASP A 159 11.80 12.69 -13.09
N THR A 160 12.98 12.19 -12.72
CA THR A 160 14.18 12.26 -13.56
C THR A 160 14.53 10.94 -14.22
N LEU A 161 13.87 9.85 -13.84
CA LEU A 161 14.11 8.49 -14.33
C LEU A 161 13.06 8.06 -15.36
N CYS A 162 11.82 8.50 -15.21
CA CYS A 162 10.69 8.13 -16.06
C CYS A 162 9.80 9.35 -16.35
N ASN A 163 9.32 9.47 -17.59
CA ASN A 163 8.31 10.44 -17.96
C ASN A 163 6.93 9.77 -17.83
N PHE A 164 6.24 10.06 -16.73
CA PHE A 164 4.88 9.60 -16.46
C PHE A 164 3.86 10.64 -16.90
#